data_AF-A0A9P0Z8K3-F1
#
_entry.id   AF-A0A9P0Z8K3-F1
#
_cell.length_a   1.000
_cell.length_b   1.000
_cell.length_c   1.000
_cell.angle_alpha   90.00
_cell.angle_beta   90.00
_cell.angle_gamma   90.00
#
_symmetry.space_group_name_H-M   'P 1'
#
loop_
_entity.id
_entity.type
_entity.pdbx_description
1 polymer ?
#
loop_
_entity_poly.entity_id
_entity_poly.type
_entity_poly.pdbx_seq_one_letter_code
_entity_poly.pdbx_strand_id
1 'polypeptide(L)'
;MAHISKREFDVLDLSGQKYLEWKVDALAHLKANALENTIAENNSATSQNKAKVIIFLRHHLHESLKSEYLLVDDPKELWDNLQERYGHQQKVLLPKAQYDWINLRFQDYKSISDYNSALFRITSKLKLCGQKVTDAEMLEKTLSTMHLSNMRLQEQYRQKHFQKYSDLISVLLLAEMNNDILMRNHNMRPTGCSLLVLVHKIMVQNMNQMQPIVVLVDISNVVVVLVIIMDLAGETNRVVALTKARESKTP
;
A
#
# COMPACT_ATOMS: atom_id res chain seq x y z
N MET A 1 -40.52 5.70 10.98
CA MET A 1 -39.09 6.06 10.78
C MET A 1 -38.26 4.90 11.29
N ALA A 2 -37.61 4.15 10.41
CA ALA A 2 -36.75 3.05 10.85
C ALA A 2 -35.48 3.67 11.45
N HIS A 3 -35.28 3.46 12.75
CA HIS A 3 -33.98 3.64 13.37
C HIS A 3 -33.08 2.55 12.76
N ILE A 4 -32.42 2.85 11.64
CA ILE A 4 -31.41 1.95 11.08
C ILE A 4 -30.28 2.00 12.09
N SER A 5 -30.25 1.04 13.02
CA SER A 5 -29.15 0.89 13.97
C SER A 5 -27.86 0.88 13.16
N LYS A 6 -26.98 1.84 13.46
CA LYS A 6 -25.71 2.00 12.76
C LYS A 6 -24.87 0.75 13.03
N ARG A 7 -24.61 -0.02 11.99
CA ARG A 7 -23.72 -1.19 12.04
C ARG A 7 -22.28 -0.74 12.19
N GLU A 8 -21.52 -1.54 12.92
CA GLU A 8 -20.11 -1.33 13.20
C GLU A 8 -19.23 -1.62 11.96
N PHE A 9 -19.62 -2.62 11.17
CA PHE A 9 -18.97 -3.00 9.91
C PHE A 9 -19.96 -3.65 8.92
N ASP A 10 -19.45 -4.02 7.75
CA ASP A 10 -20.23 -4.61 6.66
C ASP A 10 -20.94 -5.91 7.08
N VAL A 11 -22.09 -6.16 6.46
CA VAL A 11 -22.86 -7.39 6.68
C VAL A 11 -22.30 -8.57 5.90
N LEU A 12 -22.37 -9.75 6.50
CA LEU A 12 -22.16 -11.01 5.79
C LEU A 12 -23.34 -11.26 4.83
N ASP A 13 -23.09 -11.08 3.54
CA ASP A 13 -24.05 -11.38 2.50
C ASP A 13 -24.24 -12.89 2.27
N LEU A 14 -25.25 -13.23 1.47
CA LEU A 14 -25.57 -14.62 1.14
C LEU A 14 -24.45 -15.36 0.41
N SER A 15 -23.66 -14.65 -0.40
CA SER A 15 -22.58 -15.23 -1.20
C SER A 15 -21.38 -15.64 -0.35
N GLY A 16 -21.17 -14.94 0.77
CA GLY A 16 -20.03 -15.13 1.65
C GLY A 16 -18.71 -14.62 1.09
N GLN A 17 -18.69 -13.85 -0.02
CA GLN A 17 -17.44 -13.39 -0.63
C GLN A 17 -16.53 -12.63 0.34
N LYS A 18 -17.11 -11.86 1.26
CA LYS A 18 -16.41 -11.12 2.32
C LYS A 18 -16.35 -11.85 3.66
N TYR A 19 -16.58 -13.17 3.69
CA TYR A 19 -16.65 -13.92 4.95
C TYR A 19 -15.39 -13.78 5.82
N LEU A 20 -14.20 -13.80 5.21
CA LEU A 20 -12.94 -13.67 5.98
C LEU A 20 -12.77 -12.27 6.58
N GLU A 21 -13.15 -11.23 5.86
CA GLU A 21 -13.14 -9.84 6.35
C GLU A 21 -14.14 -9.69 7.50
N TRP A 22 -15.39 -10.13 7.27
CA TRP A 22 -16.44 -10.14 8.29
C TRP A 22 -16.03 -10.91 9.55
N LYS A 23 -15.39 -12.06 9.39
CA LYS A 23 -14.92 -12.89 10.50
C LYS A 23 -13.87 -12.16 11.33
N VAL A 24 -12.94 -11.46 10.70
CA VAL A 24 -11.91 -10.67 11.38
C VAL A 24 -12.54 -9.53 12.17
N ASP A 25 -13.47 -8.79 11.57
CA ASP A 25 -14.15 -7.65 12.22
C ASP A 25 -15.03 -8.12 13.39
N ALA A 26 -15.79 -9.19 13.20
CA ALA A 26 -16.60 -9.80 14.25
C ALA A 26 -15.72 -10.26 15.43
N LEU A 27 -14.60 -10.95 15.16
CA LEU A 27 -13.66 -11.36 16.20
C LEU A 27 -13.03 -10.17 16.92
N ALA A 28 -12.66 -9.11 16.20
CA ALA A 28 -12.09 -7.91 16.79
C ALA A 28 -13.10 -7.22 17.73
N HIS A 29 -14.36 -7.13 17.31
CA HIS A 29 -15.43 -6.58 18.15
C HIS A 29 -15.66 -7.42 19.42
N LEU A 30 -15.70 -8.75 19.30
CA LEU A 30 -15.84 -9.62 20.48
C LEU A 30 -14.67 -9.45 21.45
N LYS A 31 -13.42 -9.39 20.95
CA LYS A 31 -12.23 -9.15 21.77
C LYS A 31 -12.25 -7.80 22.47
N ALA A 32 -12.63 -6.73 21.76
CA ALA A 32 -12.72 -5.39 22.33
C ALA A 32 -13.72 -5.31 23.49
N ASN A 33 -14.71 -6.20 23.51
CA ASN A 33 -15.75 -6.28 24.53
C ASN A 33 -15.53 -7.41 25.56
N ALA A 34 -14.39 -8.12 25.52
CA ALA A 34 -14.11 -9.29 26.36
C ALA A 34 -15.18 -10.41 26.25
N LEU A 35 -15.68 -10.63 25.03
CA LEU A 35 -16.71 -11.62 24.69
C LEU A 35 -16.19 -12.75 23.80
N GLU A 36 -14.91 -12.76 23.45
CA GLU A 36 -14.31 -13.76 22.55
C GLU A 36 -14.38 -15.19 23.10
N ASN A 37 -14.44 -15.36 24.42
CA ASN A 37 -14.60 -16.66 25.05
C ASN A 37 -15.96 -17.30 24.76
N THR A 38 -17.00 -16.52 24.41
CA THR A 38 -18.35 -17.04 24.12
C THR A 38 -18.41 -17.94 22.89
N ILE A 39 -17.47 -17.79 21.98
CA ILE A 39 -17.31 -18.58 20.76
C ILE A 39 -16.14 -19.59 20.88
N ALA A 40 -15.63 -19.82 22.09
CA ALA A 40 -14.67 -20.88 22.36
C ALA A 40 -15.37 -22.21 22.64
N GLU A 41 -14.65 -23.32 22.41
CA GLU A 41 -15.10 -24.64 22.81
C GLU A 41 -15.23 -24.74 24.34
N ASN A 42 -16.27 -25.44 24.81
CA ASN A 42 -16.55 -25.63 26.24
C ASN A 42 -16.58 -24.32 27.05
N ASN A 43 -17.05 -23.23 26.45
CA ASN A 43 -17.09 -21.94 27.13
C ASN A 43 -18.02 -21.95 28.36
N SER A 44 -17.59 -21.27 29.41
CA SER A 44 -18.36 -21.04 30.63
C SER A 44 -19.05 -19.67 30.64
N ALA A 45 -19.33 -19.12 29.45
CA ALA A 45 -19.90 -17.79 29.34
C ALA A 45 -21.33 -17.72 29.92
N THR A 46 -21.65 -16.60 30.56
CA THR A 46 -22.98 -16.37 31.12
C THR A 46 -24.03 -16.30 30.01
N SER A 47 -25.28 -16.68 30.31
CA SER A 47 -26.39 -16.56 29.36
C SER A 47 -26.58 -15.14 28.84
N GLN A 48 -26.28 -14.12 29.66
CA GLN A 48 -26.30 -12.72 29.25
C GLN A 48 -25.24 -12.44 28.18
N ASN A 49 -24.01 -12.92 28.36
CA ASN A 49 -22.95 -12.74 27.37
C ASN A 49 -23.26 -13.50 26.08
N LYS A 50 -23.82 -14.71 26.17
CA LYS A 50 -24.29 -15.46 25.00
C LYS A 50 -25.36 -14.69 24.23
N ALA A 51 -26.38 -14.17 24.91
CA ALA A 51 -27.43 -13.37 24.27
C ALA A 51 -26.88 -12.11 23.58
N LYS A 52 -25.95 -11.39 24.22
CA LYS A 52 -25.28 -10.22 23.62
C LYS A 52 -24.59 -10.58 22.31
N VAL A 53 -23.86 -11.69 22.27
CA VAL A 53 -23.14 -12.13 21.07
C VAL A 53 -24.09 -12.61 19.98
N ILE A 54 -25.15 -13.36 20.31
CA ILE A 54 -26.17 -13.74 19.33
C ILE A 54 -26.82 -12.53 18.67
N ILE A 55 -27.23 -11.53 19.47
CA ILE A 55 -27.84 -10.29 18.95
C ILE A 55 -26.85 -9.59 18.01
N PHE A 56 -25.59 -9.47 18.44
CA PHE A 56 -24.54 -8.84 17.65
C PHE A 56 -24.25 -9.57 16.34
N LEU A 57 -24.07 -10.90 16.36
CA LEU A 57 -23.81 -11.70 15.17
C LEU A 57 -24.98 -11.58 14.19
N ARG A 58 -26.23 -11.80 14.65
CA ARG A 58 -27.44 -11.66 13.81
C ARG A 58 -27.63 -10.25 13.25
N HIS A 59 -27.18 -9.21 13.96
CA HIS A 59 -27.23 -7.83 13.46
C HIS A 59 -26.37 -7.61 12.21
N HIS A 60 -25.27 -8.38 12.11
CA HIS A 60 -24.30 -8.34 11.01
C HIS A 60 -24.50 -9.46 9.98
N LEU A 61 -25.66 -10.13 9.99
CA LEU A 61 -26.07 -11.08 8.97
C LEU A 61 -27.08 -10.46 8.00
N HIS A 62 -27.03 -10.92 6.76
CA HIS A 62 -28.08 -10.63 5.78
C HIS A 62 -29.44 -11.18 6.28
N GLU A 63 -30.55 -10.52 5.94
CA GLU A 63 -31.89 -10.82 6.50
C GLU A 63 -32.30 -12.29 6.31
N SER A 64 -31.95 -12.88 5.16
CA SER A 64 -32.21 -14.29 4.88
C SER A 64 -31.40 -15.23 5.78
N LEU A 65 -30.13 -14.93 6.06
CA LEU A 65 -29.29 -15.71 6.98
C LEU A 65 -29.79 -15.56 8.42
N LYS A 66 -30.19 -14.34 8.81
CA LYS A 66 -30.79 -14.08 10.11
C LYS A 66 -32.07 -14.88 10.32
N SER A 67 -32.89 -15.02 9.28
CA SER A 67 -34.11 -15.83 9.31
C SER A 67 -33.80 -17.33 9.44
N GLU A 68 -32.79 -17.81 8.72
CA GLU A 68 -32.34 -19.21 8.76
C GLU A 68 -31.79 -19.59 10.15
N TYR A 69 -30.99 -18.71 10.76
CA TYR A 69 -30.36 -18.96 12.06
C TYR A 69 -31.12 -18.33 13.25
N LEU A 70 -32.41 -18.04 13.08
CA LEU A 70 -33.22 -17.35 14.09
C LEU A 70 -33.36 -18.15 15.41
N LEU A 71 -33.33 -19.48 15.31
CA LEU A 71 -33.51 -20.39 16.46
C LEU A 71 -32.18 -20.85 17.09
N VAL A 72 -31.03 -20.45 16.53
CA VAL A 72 -29.71 -20.84 17.05
C VAL A 72 -29.33 -19.91 18.21
N ASP A 73 -29.55 -20.35 19.44
CA ASP A 73 -29.37 -19.51 20.64
C ASP A 73 -27.96 -19.60 21.24
N ASP A 74 -27.14 -20.57 20.82
CA ASP A 74 -25.75 -20.67 21.26
C ASP A 74 -24.79 -19.96 20.28
N PRO A 75 -23.98 -18.99 20.74
CA PRO A 75 -23.04 -18.27 19.88
C PRO A 75 -22.01 -19.16 19.19
N LYS A 76 -21.55 -20.22 19.87
CA LYS A 76 -20.55 -21.14 19.30
C LYS A 76 -21.16 -21.92 18.15
N GLU A 77 -22.37 -22.44 18.33
CA GLU A 77 -23.11 -23.11 17.26
C GLU A 77 -23.31 -22.20 16.04
N LEU A 78 -23.77 -20.95 16.25
CA LEU A 78 -23.93 -19.99 15.15
C LEU A 78 -22.60 -19.71 14.44
N TRP A 79 -21.54 -19.50 15.21
CA TRP A 79 -20.21 -19.24 14.67
C TRP A 79 -19.68 -20.41 13.83
N ASP A 80 -19.85 -21.64 14.33
CA ASP A 80 -19.44 -22.87 13.65
C ASP A 80 -20.26 -23.12 12.38
N ASN A 81 -21.57 -22.92 12.43
CA ASN A 81 -22.44 -23.05 11.25
C ASN A 81 -22.02 -22.08 10.12
N LEU A 82 -21.70 -20.83 10.48
CA LEU A 82 -21.18 -19.85 9.51
C LEU A 82 -19.79 -20.25 8.98
N GLN A 83 -18.94 -20.80 9.84
CA GLN A 83 -17.61 -21.31 9.47
C GLN A 83 -17.67 -22.54 8.59
N GLU A 84 -18.61 -23.45 8.81
CA GLU A 84 -18.85 -24.61 7.96
C GLU A 84 -19.35 -24.16 6.58
N ARG A 85 -20.34 -23.27 6.56
CA ARG A 85 -20.93 -22.75 5.33
C ARG A 85 -19.94 -21.97 4.48
N TYR A 86 -19.16 -21.07 5.08
CA TYR A 86 -18.34 -20.10 4.34
C TYR A 86 -16.83 -20.30 4.50
N GLY A 87 -16.38 -21.27 5.30
CA GLY A 87 -14.96 -21.55 5.50
C GLY A 87 -14.21 -21.93 4.22
N HIS A 88 -14.94 -22.43 3.22
CA HIS A 88 -14.38 -22.70 1.88
C HIS A 88 -13.88 -21.44 1.16
N GLN A 89 -14.32 -20.24 1.54
CA GLN A 89 -13.87 -18.98 0.94
C GLN A 89 -12.36 -18.78 1.06
N GLN A 90 -11.75 -19.24 2.15
CA GLN A 90 -10.29 -19.26 2.28
C GLN A 90 -9.62 -20.14 1.24
N LYS A 91 -10.20 -21.32 0.95
CA LYS A 91 -9.68 -22.26 -0.05
C LYS A 91 -9.81 -21.72 -1.47
N VAL A 92 -10.79 -20.87 -1.74
CA VAL A 92 -10.96 -20.22 -3.04
C VAL A 92 -10.07 -18.98 -3.17
N LEU A 93 -9.95 -18.18 -2.11
CA LEU A 93 -9.18 -16.93 -2.13
C LEU A 93 -7.67 -17.18 -2.19
N LEU A 94 -7.16 -18.19 -1.47
CA LEU A 94 -5.73 -18.44 -1.37
C LEU A 94 -5.06 -18.73 -2.73
N PRO A 95 -5.53 -19.68 -3.57
CA PRO A 95 -4.94 -19.94 -4.87
C PRO A 95 -4.97 -18.71 -5.79
N LYS A 96 -6.04 -17.91 -5.73
CA LYS A 96 -6.15 -16.67 -6.49
C LYS A 96 -5.11 -15.64 -6.05
N ALA A 97 -4.96 -15.43 -4.74
CA ALA A 97 -3.95 -14.50 -4.21
C ALA A 97 -2.51 -14.96 -4.51
N GLN A 98 -2.26 -16.28 -4.49
CA GLN A 98 -0.96 -16.85 -4.88
C GLN A 98 -0.68 -16.65 -6.37
N TYR A 99 -1.68 -16.88 -7.22
CA TYR A 99 -1.57 -16.59 -8.65
C TYR A 99 -1.29 -15.11 -8.91
N ASP A 100 -2.03 -14.21 -8.26
CA ASP A 100 -1.81 -12.77 -8.38
C ASP A 100 -0.39 -12.39 -7.92
N TRP A 101 0.12 -12.99 -6.85
CA TRP A 101 1.49 -12.77 -6.36
C TRP A 101 2.58 -13.26 -7.32
N ILE A 102 2.39 -14.44 -7.92
CA ILE A 102 3.34 -15.01 -8.89
C ILE A 102 3.42 -14.10 -10.13
N ASN A 103 2.27 -13.61 -10.61
CA ASN A 103 2.17 -12.80 -11.82
C ASN A 103 2.33 -11.29 -11.58
N LEU A 104 2.49 -10.85 -10.32
CA LEU A 104 2.77 -9.47 -10.00
C LEU A 104 4.15 -9.07 -10.53
N ARG A 105 4.19 -8.13 -11.47
CA ARG A 105 5.44 -7.58 -12.01
C ARG A 105 5.47 -6.06 -11.91
N PHE A 106 6.56 -5.51 -11.38
CA PHE A 106 6.78 -4.07 -11.27
C PHE A 106 6.66 -3.36 -12.61
N GLN A 107 7.27 -3.93 -13.65
CA GLN A 107 7.26 -3.36 -15.01
C GLN A 107 5.87 -3.23 -15.67
N ASP A 108 4.83 -3.90 -15.15
CA ASP A 108 3.50 -3.87 -15.76
C ASP A 108 2.67 -2.64 -15.33
N TYR A 109 3.17 -1.86 -14.37
CA TYR A 109 2.48 -0.70 -13.81
C TYR A 109 3.04 0.60 -14.37
N LYS A 110 2.15 1.58 -14.57
CA LYS A 110 2.52 2.92 -15.07
C LYS A 110 3.16 3.79 -14.01
N SER A 111 2.78 3.59 -12.74
CA SER A 111 3.30 4.34 -11.61
C SER A 111 3.73 3.41 -10.48
N ILE A 112 4.68 3.88 -9.68
CA ILE A 112 5.17 3.18 -8.49
C ILE A 112 4.06 3.07 -7.44
N SER A 113 3.20 4.09 -7.34
CA SER A 113 2.03 4.08 -6.45
C SER A 113 1.03 2.97 -6.81
N ASP A 114 0.72 2.78 -8.10
CA ASP A 114 -0.22 1.74 -8.54
C ASP A 114 0.33 0.34 -8.23
N TYR A 115 1.62 0.11 -8.50
CA TYR A 115 2.29 -1.13 -8.15
C TYR A 115 2.23 -1.39 -6.64
N ASN A 116 2.59 -0.37 -5.85
CA ASN A 116 2.61 -0.45 -4.38
C ASN A 116 1.24 -0.85 -3.83
N SER A 117 0.17 -0.20 -4.32
CA SER A 117 -1.20 -0.52 -3.96
C SER A 117 -1.59 -1.95 -4.30
N ALA A 118 -1.23 -2.42 -5.51
CA ALA A 118 -1.50 -3.79 -5.93
C ALA A 118 -0.74 -4.82 -5.08
N LEU A 119 0.54 -4.56 -4.78
CA LEU A 119 1.36 -5.40 -3.93
C LEU A 119 0.77 -5.51 -2.52
N PHE A 120 0.38 -4.40 -1.89
CA PHE A 120 -0.26 -4.43 -0.58
C PHE A 120 -1.63 -5.12 -0.60
N ARG A 121 -2.42 -4.94 -1.65
CA ARG A 121 -3.70 -5.63 -1.80
C ARG A 121 -3.52 -7.15 -1.87
N ILE A 122 -2.53 -7.63 -2.63
CA ILE A 122 -2.24 -9.07 -2.76
C ILE A 122 -1.68 -9.63 -1.45
N THR A 123 -0.70 -8.96 -0.84
CA THR A 123 -0.08 -9.43 0.39
C THR A 123 -1.06 -9.44 1.57
N SER A 124 -1.99 -8.49 1.65
CA SER A 124 -3.07 -8.51 2.63
C SER A 124 -4.00 -9.71 2.47
N LYS A 125 -4.36 -10.08 1.23
CA LYS A 125 -5.16 -11.30 0.96
C LYS A 125 -4.41 -12.57 1.35
N LEU A 126 -3.12 -12.66 1.04
CA LEU A 126 -2.27 -13.78 1.46
C LEU A 126 -2.23 -13.90 2.98
N LYS A 127 -2.01 -12.79 3.69
CA LYS A 127 -2.01 -12.72 5.17
C LYS A 127 -3.36 -13.11 5.77
N LEU A 128 -4.47 -12.64 5.17
CA LEU A 128 -5.83 -13.00 5.57
C LEU A 128 -6.08 -14.51 5.45
N CYS A 129 -5.48 -15.16 4.46
CA CYS A 129 -5.50 -16.61 4.30
C CYS A 129 -4.48 -17.35 5.18
N GLY A 130 -3.74 -16.67 6.06
CA GLY A 130 -2.73 -17.27 6.94
C GLY A 130 -1.34 -17.42 6.34
N GLN A 131 -1.10 -16.96 5.11
CA GLN A 131 0.21 -16.98 4.49
C GLN A 131 1.01 -15.73 4.88
N LYS A 132 2.14 -15.93 5.57
CA LYS A 132 3.05 -14.84 5.91
C LYS A 132 3.79 -14.38 4.65
N VAL A 133 3.82 -13.06 4.43
CA VAL A 133 4.68 -12.42 3.44
C VAL A 133 5.62 -11.46 4.17
N THR A 134 6.91 -11.64 3.96
CA THR A 134 8.00 -10.90 4.61
C THR A 134 8.44 -9.70 3.77
N ASP A 135 9.10 -8.73 4.41
CA ASP A 135 9.72 -7.59 3.71
C ASP A 135 10.74 -8.06 2.67
N ALA A 136 11.55 -9.07 2.97
CA ALA A 136 12.52 -9.65 2.04
C ALA A 136 11.85 -10.17 0.76
N GLU A 137 10.72 -10.86 0.89
CA GLU A 137 9.95 -11.34 -0.27
C GLU A 137 9.35 -10.18 -1.08
N MET A 138 8.89 -9.11 -0.44
CA MET A 138 8.36 -7.92 -1.11
C MET A 138 9.47 -7.12 -1.83
N LEU A 139 10.65 -7.01 -1.21
CA LEU A 139 11.85 -6.41 -1.79
C LEU A 139 12.29 -7.17 -3.04
N GLU A 140 12.49 -8.49 -2.91
CA GLU A 140 12.90 -9.33 -4.03
C GLU A 140 11.83 -9.38 -5.13
N LYS A 141 10.55 -9.46 -4.79
CA LYS A 141 9.45 -9.38 -5.78
C LYS A 141 9.52 -8.09 -6.60
N THR A 142 9.77 -6.97 -5.95
CA THR A 142 9.85 -5.65 -6.60
C THR A 142 11.07 -5.54 -7.49
N LEU A 143 12.24 -5.86 -6.95
CA LEU A 143 13.50 -5.74 -7.69
C LEU A 143 13.58 -6.75 -8.84
N SER A 144 13.21 -8.01 -8.63
CA SER A 144 13.29 -9.06 -9.66
C SER A 144 12.36 -8.86 -10.86
N THR A 145 11.31 -8.05 -10.71
CA THR A 145 10.31 -7.82 -11.76
C THR A 145 10.38 -6.42 -12.39
N MET A 146 11.47 -5.68 -12.14
CA MET A 146 11.78 -4.46 -12.88
C MET A 146 12.11 -4.77 -14.35
N HIS A 147 11.89 -3.80 -15.23
CA HIS A 147 12.18 -3.94 -16.65
C HIS A 147 13.69 -4.20 -16.89
N LEU A 148 14.02 -5.04 -17.87
CA LEU A 148 15.40 -5.45 -18.19
C LEU A 148 16.35 -4.27 -18.46
N SER A 149 15.82 -3.17 -19.01
CA SER A 149 16.60 -1.93 -19.22
C SER A 149 17.13 -1.33 -17.92
N ASN A 150 16.51 -1.65 -16.78
CA ASN A 150 16.83 -1.12 -15.46
C ASN A 150 17.71 -2.07 -14.64
N MET A 151 18.30 -3.10 -15.26
CA MET A 151 19.14 -4.10 -14.57
C MET A 151 20.28 -3.48 -13.75
N ARG A 152 20.91 -2.41 -14.25
CA ARG A 152 21.95 -1.70 -13.48
C ARG A 152 21.39 -1.00 -12.24
N LEU A 153 20.23 -0.36 -12.37
CA LEU A 153 19.57 0.35 -11.27
C LEU A 153 19.06 -0.64 -10.21
N GLN A 154 18.51 -1.77 -10.65
CA GLN A 154 18.12 -2.89 -9.81
C GLN A 154 19.30 -3.38 -8.95
N GLU A 155 20.48 -3.54 -9.55
CA GLU A 155 21.68 -3.97 -8.82
C GLU A 155 22.16 -2.92 -7.81
N GLN A 156 22.09 -1.63 -8.17
CA GLN A 156 22.38 -0.53 -7.23
C GLN A 156 21.44 -0.56 -6.02
N TYR A 157 20.16 -0.88 -6.19
CA TYR A 157 19.23 -1.00 -5.05
C TYR A 157 19.51 -2.22 -4.19
N ARG A 158 19.94 -3.35 -4.77
CA ARG A 158 20.35 -4.53 -4.00
C ARG A 158 21.54 -4.26 -3.09
N GLN A 159 22.53 -3.52 -3.58
CA GLN A 159 23.72 -3.14 -2.82
C GLN A 159 23.42 -2.24 -1.61
N LYS A 160 22.22 -1.66 -1.53
CA LYS A 160 21.79 -0.88 -0.36
C LYS A 160 21.31 -1.72 0.81
N HIS A 161 21.08 -3.02 0.60
CA HIS A 161 20.70 -3.96 1.65
C HIS A 161 19.51 -3.49 2.52
N PHE A 162 18.47 -2.95 1.88
CA PHE A 162 17.24 -2.55 2.56
C PHE A 162 16.68 -3.71 3.38
N GLN A 163 16.30 -3.43 4.63
CA GLN A 163 15.70 -4.44 5.52
C GLN A 163 14.17 -4.41 5.47
N LYS A 164 13.59 -3.24 5.19
CA LYS A 164 12.15 -3.06 5.08
C LYS A 164 11.76 -2.65 3.67
N TYR A 165 10.60 -3.12 3.23
CA TYR A 165 10.02 -2.72 1.95
C TYR A 165 9.72 -1.21 1.92
N SER A 166 9.34 -0.63 3.07
CA SER A 166 9.10 0.82 3.22
C SER A 166 10.29 1.68 2.77
N ASP A 167 11.51 1.18 3.01
CA ASP A 167 12.73 1.93 2.72
C ASP A 167 13.02 1.93 1.21
N LEU A 168 12.76 0.81 0.52
CA LEU A 168 12.85 0.74 -0.93
C LEU A 168 11.77 1.58 -1.60
N ILE A 169 10.51 1.45 -1.18
CA ILE A 169 9.39 2.11 -1.88
C ILE A 169 9.45 3.63 -1.78
N SER A 170 9.92 4.17 -0.65
CA SER A 170 10.12 5.61 -0.47
C SER A 170 11.15 6.17 -1.45
N VAL A 171 12.29 5.49 -1.60
CA VAL A 171 13.35 5.85 -2.57
C VAL A 171 12.84 5.77 -4.00
N LEU A 172 12.07 4.73 -4.33
CA LEU A 172 11.47 4.55 -5.64
C LEU A 172 10.50 5.69 -5.98
N LEU A 173 9.59 6.03 -5.07
CA LEU A 173 8.64 7.15 -5.23
C LEU A 173 9.35 8.50 -5.40
N LEU A 174 10.41 8.75 -4.63
CA LEU A 174 11.22 9.96 -4.79
C LEU A 174 11.88 10.03 -6.18
N ALA A 175 12.36 8.90 -6.70
CA ALA A 175 12.94 8.83 -8.03
C ALA A 175 11.90 9.09 -9.13
N GLU A 176 10.69 8.56 -9.01
CA GLU A 176 9.57 8.83 -9.92
C GLU A 176 9.20 10.33 -9.92
N MET A 177 9.04 10.93 -8.75
CA MET A 177 8.75 12.37 -8.62
C MET A 177 9.85 13.24 -9.24
N ASN A 178 11.12 12.90 -9.01
CA ASN A 178 12.25 13.63 -9.59
C ASN A 178 12.26 13.55 -11.13
N ASN A 179 11.93 12.38 -11.70
CA ASN A 179 11.82 12.20 -13.14
C ASN A 179 10.65 13.01 -13.72
N ASP A 180 9.51 13.06 -13.05
CA ASP A 180 8.37 13.88 -13.47
C ASP A 180 8.72 15.37 -13.51
N ILE A 181 9.43 15.88 -12.49
CA ILE A 181 9.90 17.27 -12.44
C ILE A 181 10.86 17.54 -13.62
N LEU A 182 11.80 16.63 -13.89
CA LEU A 182 12.69 16.77 -15.03
C LEU A 182 11.95 16.87 -16.37
N MET A 183 10.97 16.00 -16.57
CA MET A 183 10.19 15.99 -17.82
C MET A 183 9.39 17.27 -17.99
N ARG A 184 8.80 17.81 -16.92
CA ARG A 184 8.12 19.11 -16.94
C ARG A 184 9.10 20.25 -17.26
N ASN A 185 10.26 20.27 -16.62
CA ASN A 185 11.29 21.27 -16.88
C ASN A 185 11.81 21.22 -18.32
N HIS A 186 11.94 20.03 -18.89
CA HIS A 186 12.30 19.87 -20.30
C HIS A 186 11.24 20.49 -21.22
N ASN A 187 9.96 20.24 -20.94
CA ASN A 187 8.84 20.72 -21.76
C ASN A 187 8.59 22.23 -21.64
N MET A 188 8.93 22.86 -20.50
CA MET A 188 8.76 24.32 -20.30
C MET A 188 9.87 25.16 -20.95
N ARG A 189 10.84 24.55 -21.62
CA ARG A 189 12.03 25.23 -22.10
C ARG A 189 11.81 25.98 -23.43
N PRO A 190 12.21 27.25 -23.56
CA PRO A 190 12.22 27.95 -24.85
C PRO A 190 13.20 27.30 -25.84
N THR A 191 12.81 27.22 -27.11
CA THR A 191 13.67 26.70 -28.20
C THR A 191 14.94 27.54 -28.30
N GLY A 192 16.11 26.94 -28.09
CA GLY A 192 17.42 27.60 -28.24
C GLY A 192 18.29 27.71 -26.98
N CYS A 193 17.82 27.32 -25.79
CA CYS A 193 18.72 27.25 -24.63
C CYS A 193 19.66 26.00 -24.73
N SER A 194 20.97 26.19 -24.56
CA SER A 194 21.95 25.09 -24.52
C SER A 194 21.81 24.27 -23.23
N LEU A 195 21.80 22.93 -23.29
CA LEU A 195 21.77 22.04 -22.11
C LEU A 195 22.71 22.58 -21.01
N LEU A 196 22.16 22.94 -19.85
CA LEU A 196 23.00 23.17 -18.67
C LEU A 196 23.54 21.81 -18.25
N VAL A 197 24.64 21.39 -18.87
CA VAL A 197 25.39 20.15 -18.58
C VAL A 197 25.66 20.00 -17.08
N LEU A 198 25.75 21.12 -16.35
CA LEU A 198 25.95 21.16 -14.91
C LEU A 198 24.77 20.59 -14.10
N VAL A 199 23.52 20.85 -14.51
CA VAL A 199 22.32 20.35 -13.80
C VAL A 199 22.19 18.84 -14.00
N HIS A 200 22.44 18.36 -15.23
CA HIS A 200 22.42 16.93 -15.53
C HIS A 200 23.53 16.17 -14.76
N LYS A 201 24.73 16.76 -14.65
CA LYS A 201 25.86 16.15 -13.92
C LYS A 201 25.62 16.12 -12.41
N ILE A 202 25.06 17.19 -11.83
CA ILE A 202 24.68 17.26 -10.40
C ILE A 202 23.55 16.27 -10.12
N MET A 203 22.58 16.13 -11.02
CA MET A 203 21.49 15.18 -10.84
C MET A 203 21.97 13.72 -10.89
N VAL A 204 22.86 13.38 -11.83
CA VAL A 204 23.45 12.04 -11.91
C VAL A 204 24.35 11.75 -10.69
N GLN A 205 25.11 12.72 -10.19
CA GLN A 205 25.90 12.57 -8.95
C GLN A 205 25.01 12.43 -7.70
N ASN A 206 23.90 13.15 -7.61
CA ASN A 206 23.02 13.11 -6.44
C ASN A 206 22.03 11.95 -6.49
N MET A 207 21.72 11.39 -7.67
CA MET A 207 21.06 10.08 -7.80
C MET A 207 21.93 8.96 -7.18
N ASN A 208 23.27 9.07 -7.29
CA ASN A 208 24.18 8.16 -6.60
C ASN A 208 24.22 8.39 -5.07
N GLN A 209 23.83 9.58 -4.58
CA GLN A 209 23.83 9.95 -3.16
C GLN A 209 22.43 10.00 -2.51
N MET A 210 21.36 9.74 -3.27
CA MET A 210 19.94 9.86 -2.83
C MET A 210 19.56 11.17 -2.13
N GLN A 211 19.97 12.31 -2.68
CA GLN A 211 19.41 13.60 -2.25
C GLN A 211 18.32 14.03 -3.24
N PRO A 212 17.10 14.40 -2.79
CA PRO A 212 16.11 15.03 -3.64
C PRO A 212 16.69 16.33 -4.21
N ILE A 213 16.45 16.58 -5.48
CA ILE A 213 16.76 17.86 -6.12
C ILE A 213 15.46 18.42 -6.69
N VAL A 214 15.00 19.54 -6.13
CA VAL A 214 14.02 20.40 -6.80
C VAL A 214 14.80 21.43 -7.62
N VAL A 215 14.61 21.43 -8.94
CA VAL A 215 15.17 22.46 -9.84
C VAL A 215 14.06 23.47 -10.14
N LEU A 216 14.12 24.65 -9.52
CA LEU A 216 13.31 25.80 -9.92
C LEU A 216 14.05 26.59 -11.00
N VAL A 217 13.38 26.89 -12.11
CA VAL A 217 13.87 27.76 -13.18
C VAL A 217 12.94 28.97 -13.24
N ASP A 218 13.45 30.17 -12.91
CA ASP A 218 12.68 31.41 -13.06
C ASP A 218 13.04 32.15 -14.37
N ILE A 219 12.02 32.80 -14.90
CA ILE A 219 11.82 33.31 -16.24
C ILE A 219 11.97 34.84 -16.18
N SER A 220 13.18 35.36 -16.08
CA SER A 220 13.49 36.79 -16.34
C SER A 220 14.99 37.02 -16.38
N ASN A 221 15.58 36.91 -17.58
CA ASN A 221 16.93 37.37 -17.97
C ASN A 221 18.16 36.97 -17.12
N VAL A 222 18.00 36.21 -16.03
CA VAL A 222 19.07 35.63 -15.21
C VAL A 222 18.70 34.18 -14.93
N VAL A 223 19.51 33.22 -15.39
CA VAL A 223 19.31 31.81 -15.06
C VAL A 223 19.79 31.58 -13.63
N VAL A 224 18.86 31.59 -12.68
CA VAL A 224 19.11 31.15 -11.30
C VAL A 224 18.64 29.71 -11.19
N VAL A 225 19.57 28.78 -11.04
CA VAL A 225 19.24 27.39 -10.68
C VAL A 225 19.30 27.28 -9.17
N LEU A 226 18.13 27.15 -8.53
CA LEU A 226 18.05 26.81 -7.11
C LEU A 226 18.04 25.28 -6.99
N VAL A 227 19.08 24.73 -6.37
CA VAL A 227 19.17 23.31 -5.97
C VAL A 227 18.79 23.23 -4.50
N ILE A 228 17.63 22.64 -4.20
CA ILE A 228 17.23 22.31 -2.83
C ILE A 228 17.68 20.88 -2.55
N ILE A 229 18.58 20.70 -1.59
CA ILE A 229 19.00 19.40 -1.07
C ILE A 229 18.16 19.09 0.17
N MET A 230 17.35 18.04 0.10
CA MET A 230 16.64 17.51 1.27
C MET A 230 17.34 16.24 1.78
N ASP A 231 17.36 16.02 3.09
CA ASP A 231 17.76 14.71 3.65
C ASP A 231 16.59 13.72 3.57
N LEU A 232 16.86 12.42 3.75
CA LEU A 232 15.85 11.36 3.89
C LEU A 232 14.85 11.63 5.04
N ALA A 233 15.18 12.52 5.97
CA ALA A 233 14.32 13.00 7.06
C ALA A 233 13.43 14.21 6.69
N GLY A 234 13.51 14.73 5.46
CA GLY A 234 12.70 15.88 5.02
C GLY A 234 13.21 17.24 5.48
N GLU A 235 14.33 17.31 6.21
CA GLU A 235 14.95 18.58 6.59
C GLU A 235 15.71 19.21 5.41
N THR A 236 15.52 20.52 5.23
CA THR A 236 16.15 21.29 4.16
C THR A 236 17.58 21.61 4.57
N ASN A 237 18.55 20.84 4.10
CA ASN A 237 19.92 20.96 4.58
C ASN A 237 20.71 22.06 3.88
N ARG A 238 20.53 22.30 2.57
CA ARG A 238 21.23 23.37 1.85
C ARG A 238 20.45 23.87 0.63
N VAL A 239 20.39 25.20 0.49
CA VAL A 239 19.99 25.89 -0.74
C VAL A 239 21.26 26.34 -1.45
N VAL A 240 21.52 25.82 -2.65
CA VAL A 240 22.66 26.26 -3.47
C VAL A 240 22.12 27.00 -4.69
N ALA A 241 22.39 28.30 -4.76
CA ALA A 241 22.11 29.12 -5.94
C ALA A 241 23.30 29.03 -6.91
N LEU A 242 23.07 28.48 -8.10
CA LEU A 242 24.04 28.53 -9.19
C LEU A 242 23.60 29.62 -10.18
N THR A 243 24.26 30.76 -10.12
CA THR A 243 24.14 31.84 -11.10
C THR A 243 25.23 31.68 -12.15
N LYS A 244 24.85 31.60 -13.43
CA LYS A 244 25.80 31.77 -14.54
C LYS A 244 25.44 33.04 -15.31
N ALA A 245 26.27 34.06 -15.21
CA ALA A 245 26.14 35.26 -16.04
C ALA A 245 26.38 34.88 -17.50
N ARG A 246 25.51 35.36 -18.40
CA ARG A 246 25.70 35.23 -19.84
C ARG A 246 26.85 36.15 -20.24
N GLU A 247 28.00 35.60 -20.62
CA GLU A 247 29.02 36.39 -21.33
C GLU A 247 28.38 36.90 -22.63
N SER A 248 28.13 38.21 -22.68
CA SER A 248 27.65 38.89 -23.87
C SER A 248 28.74 38.83 -24.94
N LYS A 249 28.60 37.94 -25.91
CA LYS A 249 29.26 38.12 -27.20
C LYS A 249 28.47 39.17 -27.99
N THR A 250 29.10 40.30 -28.21
CA THR A 250 28.67 41.34 -29.16
C THR A 250 29.92 41.99 -29.74
N PRO A 251 29.89 42.39 -31.01
CA PRO A 251 30.24 41.62 -32.20
C PRO A 251 31.75 41.53 -32.43
#